data_AF-A0AB74USI5-F1
#
_entry.id   AF-A0AB74USI5-F1
#
_cell.length_a   1.000
_cell.length_b   1.000
_cell.length_c   1.000
_cell.angle_alpha   90.00
_cell.angle_beta   90.00
_cell.angle_gamma   90.00
#
_symmetry.space_group_name_H-M   'P 1'
#
loop_
_entity.id
_entity.type
_entity.pdbx_description
1 polymer ?
#
loop_
_entity_poly.entity_id
_entity_poly.type
_entity_poly.pdbx_seq_one_letter_code
_entity_poly.pdbx_strand_id
1 'polypeptide(L)'
;MDTVNETGSSQAHAVCALEQVPDGGATAVDAMLADGEESLILLRRGEQVNGYLNICPHAGNRLDYAPGKFLLKNASLICAVHGAVFNQADGLCTGGPCRGQSLRAVPLRVVDGFICLDPAALP
;
A
#
# COMPACT_ATOMS: atom_id res chain seq x y z
N MET A 1 -1.35 40.83 20.48
CA MET A 1 -0.71 39.63 21.06
C MET A 1 -1.44 38.48 20.43
N ASP A 2 -1.00 38.25 19.21
CA ASP A 2 -1.79 37.71 18.14
C ASP A 2 -1.83 36.19 18.21
N THR A 3 -3.02 35.72 17.92
CA THR A 3 -3.50 34.36 17.83
C THR A 3 -2.50 33.43 17.12
N VAL A 4 -2.18 32.31 17.77
CA VAL A 4 -1.55 31.16 17.12
C VAL A 4 -2.48 30.65 16.01
N ASN A 5 -1.97 30.65 14.77
CA ASN A 5 -2.71 30.29 13.57
C ASN A 5 -2.59 28.78 13.31
N GLU A 6 -3.68 28.06 13.60
CA GLU A 6 -4.25 26.95 12.83
C GLU A 6 -3.27 25.91 12.21
N THR A 7 -2.76 24.98 13.02
CA THR A 7 -2.16 23.74 12.54
C THR A 7 -3.26 22.71 12.29
N GLY A 8 -3.82 22.65 11.08
CA GLY A 8 -4.93 21.73 10.81
C GLY A 8 -5.19 21.45 9.34
N SER A 9 -4.30 20.72 8.66
CA SER A 9 -4.65 20.17 7.33
C SER A 9 -3.87 18.92 6.87
N SER A 10 -2.79 18.52 7.56
CA SER A 10 -1.93 17.40 7.11
C SER A 10 -2.51 16.00 7.41
N GLN A 11 -3.39 15.86 8.41
CA GLN A 11 -3.86 14.56 8.91
C GLN A 11 -5.18 14.02 8.31
N ALA A 12 -5.92 14.80 7.51
CA ALA A 12 -7.28 14.41 7.09
C ALA A 12 -7.35 13.12 6.23
N HIS A 13 -6.22 12.67 5.68
CA HIS A 13 -6.14 11.50 4.82
C HIS A 13 -5.04 10.50 5.23
N ALA A 14 -4.59 10.60 6.49
CA ALA A 14 -3.58 9.69 7.02
C ALA A 14 -4.18 8.28 7.20
N VAL A 15 -3.49 7.26 6.67
CA VAL A 15 -3.89 5.85 6.83
C VAL A 15 -3.13 5.17 7.96
N CYS A 16 -1.85 5.50 8.16
CA CYS A 16 -1.04 5.04 9.30
C CYS A 16 0.27 5.85 9.39
N ALA A 17 1.01 5.69 10.48
CA ALA A 17 2.38 6.20 10.58
C ALA A 17 3.34 5.34 9.75
N LEU A 18 4.34 5.98 9.13
CA LEU A 18 5.36 5.32 8.30
C LEU A 18 6.08 4.19 9.06
N GLU A 19 6.37 4.43 10.35
CA GLU A 19 7.06 3.48 11.22
C GLU A 19 6.26 2.20 11.52
N GLN A 20 4.94 2.22 11.31
CA GLN A 20 4.12 1.01 11.42
C GLN A 20 4.37 0.04 10.26
N VAL A 21 4.99 0.49 9.18
CA VAL A 21 5.45 -0.35 8.08
C VAL A 21 6.94 -0.66 8.30
N PRO A 22 7.35 -1.92 8.50
CA PRO A 22 8.75 -2.28 8.62
C PRO A 22 9.53 -1.89 7.37
N ASP A 23 10.76 -1.39 7.51
CA ASP A 23 11.61 -1.10 6.35
C ASP A 23 11.95 -2.39 5.59
N GLY A 24 11.79 -2.35 4.26
CA GLY A 24 11.82 -3.53 3.38
C GLY A 24 10.63 -4.49 3.54
N GLY A 25 9.66 -4.14 4.38
CA GLY A 25 8.52 -4.95 4.75
C GLY A 25 7.21 -4.50 4.11
N ALA A 26 6.14 -5.13 4.58
CA ALA A 26 4.77 -4.84 4.18
C ALA A 26 3.83 -4.83 5.40
N THR A 27 2.76 -4.05 5.31
CA THR A 27 1.57 -4.19 6.15
C THR A 27 0.32 -3.96 5.32
N ALA A 28 -0.85 -4.19 5.92
CA ALA A 28 -2.13 -3.82 5.32
C ALA A 28 -2.82 -2.73 6.14
N VAL A 29 -3.57 -1.87 5.46
CA VAL A 29 -4.50 -0.91 6.05
C VAL A 29 -5.78 -0.91 5.24
N ASP A 30 -6.92 -0.70 5.88
CA ASP A 30 -8.17 -0.45 5.17
C ASP A 30 -8.32 1.07 5.00
N ALA A 31 -8.76 1.49 3.81
CA ALA A 31 -8.84 2.90 3.44
C ALA A 31 -10.08 3.17 2.58
N MET A 32 -10.70 4.34 2.78
CA MET A 32 -11.79 4.80 1.93
C MET A 32 -11.22 5.41 0.64
N LEU A 33 -11.46 4.77 -0.50
CA LEU A 33 -11.11 5.24 -1.83
C LEU A 33 -12.37 5.74 -2.56
N ALA A 34 -12.20 6.30 -3.76
CA ALA A 34 -13.32 6.69 -4.62
C ALA A 34 -14.29 5.54 -4.96
N ASP A 35 -13.78 4.32 -5.04
CA ASP A 35 -14.57 3.14 -5.39
C ASP A 35 -15.21 2.46 -4.14
N GLY A 36 -14.91 2.95 -2.93
CA GLY A 36 -15.36 2.39 -1.66
C GLY A 36 -14.23 2.06 -0.68
N GLU A 37 -14.57 1.38 0.42
CA GLU A 37 -13.60 0.91 1.40
C GLU A 37 -12.83 -0.30 0.85
N GLU A 38 -11.51 -0.19 0.81
CA GLU A 38 -10.63 -1.19 0.22
C GLU A 38 -9.45 -1.49 1.14
N SER A 39 -8.97 -2.74 1.08
CA SER A 39 -7.75 -3.14 1.80
C SER A 39 -6.52 -2.88 0.93
N LEU A 40 -5.57 -2.14 1.47
CA LEU A 40 -4.33 -1.73 0.80
C LEU A 40 -3.13 -2.48 1.35
N ILE A 41 -2.19 -2.84 0.48
CA ILE A 41 -0.84 -3.25 0.84
C ILE A 41 0.05 -2.01 0.84
N LEU A 42 0.77 -1.79 1.94
CA LEU A 42 1.80 -0.76 2.04
C LEU A 42 3.17 -1.45 2.00
N LEU A 43 3.99 -1.13 1.01
CA LEU A 43 5.34 -1.66 0.84
C LEU A 43 6.36 -0.54 1.05
N ARG A 44 7.20 -0.66 2.07
CA ARG A 44 8.16 0.39 2.45
C ARG A 44 9.58 0.06 2.01
N ARG A 45 10.31 1.09 1.55
CA ARG A 45 11.76 1.10 1.38
C ARG A 45 12.33 2.46 1.80
N GLY A 46 13.03 2.50 2.93
CA GLY A 46 13.46 3.75 3.55
C GLY A 46 12.27 4.67 3.79
N GLU A 47 12.33 5.90 3.26
CA GLU A 47 11.27 6.91 3.42
C GLU A 47 10.20 6.86 2.31
N GLN A 48 10.26 5.87 1.42
CA GLN A 48 9.30 5.69 0.34
C GLN A 48 8.33 4.56 0.66
N VAL A 49 7.08 4.75 0.26
CA VAL A 49 6.01 3.75 0.39
C VAL A 49 5.26 3.65 -0.92
N ASN A 50 5.06 2.42 -1.37
CA ASN A 50 4.15 2.09 -2.46
C ASN A 50 2.86 1.49 -1.90
N GLY A 51 1.73 1.95 -2.41
CA GLY A 51 0.39 1.45 -2.09
C GLY A 51 -0.20 0.65 -3.24
N TYR A 52 -0.78 -0.51 -2.95
CA TYR A 52 -1.52 -1.30 -3.93
C TYR A 52 -2.79 -1.85 -3.32
N LEU A 53 -3.84 -2.08 -4.11
CA LEU A 53 -4.96 -2.90 -3.63
C LEU A 53 -4.46 -4.29 -3.23
N ASN A 54 -4.98 -4.82 -2.14
CA ASN A 54 -4.69 -6.16 -1.65
C ASN A 54 -5.48 -7.22 -2.43
N ILE A 55 -5.36 -7.21 -3.76
CA ILE A 55 -6.07 -8.08 -4.69
C ILE A 55 -5.12 -8.54 -5.78
N CYS A 56 -4.93 -9.85 -5.89
CA CYS A 56 -4.13 -10.46 -6.94
C CYS A 56 -4.90 -10.46 -8.28
N PRO A 57 -4.35 -9.89 -9.36
CA PRO A 57 -5.04 -9.78 -10.65
C PRO A 57 -5.29 -11.13 -11.34
N HIS A 58 -4.64 -12.21 -10.89
CA HIS A 58 -4.86 -13.55 -11.44
C HIS A 58 -6.30 -14.05 -11.23
N ALA A 59 -6.78 -13.99 -9.98
CA ALA A 59 -8.04 -14.63 -9.58
C ALA A 59 -8.80 -13.85 -8.50
N GLY A 60 -8.45 -12.58 -8.26
CA GLY A 60 -9.13 -11.71 -7.31
C GLY A 60 -8.91 -12.06 -5.83
N ASN A 61 -8.00 -12.99 -5.51
CA ASN A 61 -7.72 -13.37 -4.13
C ASN A 61 -6.88 -12.30 -3.43
N ARG A 62 -7.02 -12.19 -2.11
CA ARG A 62 -6.10 -11.38 -1.29
C ARG A 62 -4.66 -11.87 -1.40
N LEU A 63 -3.71 -10.94 -1.29
CA LEU A 63 -2.27 -11.24 -1.33
C LEU A 63 -1.71 -11.58 0.06
N ASP A 64 -2.34 -11.11 1.13
CA ASP A 64 -2.01 -11.51 2.49
C ASP A 64 -2.53 -12.92 2.82
N TYR A 65 -1.74 -13.72 3.53
CA TYR A 65 -2.13 -15.07 3.98
C TYR A 65 -2.79 -15.07 5.36
N ALA A 66 -2.66 -13.96 6.09
CA ALA A 66 -3.35 -13.61 7.32
C ALA A 66 -3.39 -12.07 7.37
N PRO A 67 -4.29 -11.43 8.13
CA PRO A 67 -4.46 -9.98 8.11
C PRO A 67 -3.14 -9.21 8.23
N GLY A 68 -2.75 -8.51 7.15
CA GLY A 68 -1.51 -7.72 7.08
C GLY A 68 -0.21 -8.52 7.04
N LYS A 69 -0.27 -9.84 6.84
CA LYS A 69 0.89 -10.73 6.73
C LYS A 69 1.10 -11.19 5.29
N PHE A 70 2.24 -10.81 4.74
CA PHE A 70 2.58 -11.02 3.33
C PHE A 70 3.81 -11.91 3.18
N LEU A 71 3.86 -12.69 2.09
CA LEU A 71 5.06 -13.39 1.71
C LEU A 71 5.98 -12.45 0.93
N LEU A 72 7.10 -12.07 1.55
CA LEU A 72 8.13 -11.24 0.92
C LEU A 72 9.43 -12.04 0.74
N LYS A 73 10.04 -11.95 -0.43
CA LYS A 73 11.35 -12.54 -0.71
C LYS A 73 12.10 -11.71 -1.75
N ASN A 74 13.34 -11.32 -1.45
CA ASN A 74 14.21 -10.59 -2.38
C ASN A 74 13.51 -9.38 -3.05
N ALA A 75 12.90 -8.50 -2.26
CA ALA A 75 12.12 -7.36 -2.74
C ALA A 75 10.94 -7.70 -3.68
N SER A 76 10.41 -8.93 -3.58
CA SER A 76 9.21 -9.37 -4.28
C SER A 76 8.11 -9.72 -3.30
N LEU A 77 6.88 -9.34 -3.64
CA LEU A 77 5.66 -9.77 -2.99
C LEU A 77 5.12 -11.04 -3.67
N ILE A 78 4.78 -12.06 -2.91
CA ILE A 78 4.31 -13.35 -3.44
C ILE A 78 2.86 -13.56 -2.99
N CYS A 79 1.96 -13.81 -3.94
CA CYS A 79 0.61 -14.25 -3.64
C CYS A 79 0.67 -15.65 -3.02
N ALA A 80 0.20 -15.77 -1.77
CA ALA A 80 0.26 -17.02 -1.01
C ALA A 80 -0.65 -18.14 -1.57
N VAL A 81 -1.61 -17.80 -2.44
CA VAL A 81 -2.57 -18.76 -2.99
C VAL A 81 -1.99 -19.54 -4.17
N HIS A 82 -1.51 -18.83 -5.20
CA HIS A 82 -1.07 -19.44 -6.47
C HIS A 82 0.36 -19.05 -6.88
N GLY A 83 1.10 -18.33 -6.03
CA GLY A 83 2.52 -18.05 -6.25
C GLY A 83 2.84 -16.99 -7.31
N ALA A 84 1.89 -16.11 -7.64
CA ALA A 84 2.20 -14.93 -8.45
C ALA A 84 3.22 -14.03 -7.72
N VAL A 85 4.24 -13.54 -8.44
CA VAL A 85 5.39 -12.81 -7.88
C VAL A 85 5.40 -11.39 -8.44
N PHE A 86 5.29 -10.41 -7.57
CA PHE A 86 5.20 -8.99 -7.93
C PHE A 86 6.43 -8.24 -7.45
N ASN A 87 6.97 -7.37 -8.29
CA ASN A 87 8.03 -6.44 -7.89
C ASN A 87 7.43 -5.39 -6.93
N GLN A 88 8.09 -5.17 -5.78
CA GLN A 88 7.62 -4.20 -4.79
C GLN A 88 7.65 -2.75 -5.28
N ALA A 89 8.52 -2.44 -6.25
CA ALA A 89 8.75 -1.06 -6.71
C ALA A 89 7.63 -0.54 -7.63
N ASP A 90 7.05 -1.41 -8.46
CA ASP A 90 6.10 -1.03 -9.52
C ASP A 90 4.84 -1.91 -9.55
N GLY A 91 4.78 -2.97 -8.74
CA GLY A 91 3.65 -3.90 -8.69
C GLY A 91 3.57 -4.84 -9.90
N LEU A 92 4.57 -4.87 -10.80
CA LEU A 92 4.57 -5.73 -11.98
C LEU A 92 4.74 -7.20 -11.58
N CYS A 93 3.87 -8.06 -12.08
CA CYS A 93 3.98 -9.50 -11.94
C CYS A 93 5.11 -10.04 -12.83
N THR A 94 6.19 -10.46 -12.20
CA THR A 94 7.40 -11.01 -12.85
C THR A 94 7.41 -12.53 -12.88
N GLY A 95 6.46 -13.22 -12.23
CA GLY A 95 6.40 -14.68 -12.23
C GLY A 95 5.06 -15.24 -11.77
N GLY A 96 4.76 -16.48 -12.17
CA GLY A 96 3.50 -17.14 -11.85
C GLY A 96 2.38 -16.85 -12.86
N PRO A 97 1.11 -17.13 -12.49
CA PRO A 97 0.00 -17.28 -13.44
C PRO A 97 -0.48 -15.98 -14.09
N CYS A 98 -0.20 -14.81 -13.49
CA CYS A 98 -0.55 -13.50 -14.05
C CYS A 98 0.66 -12.69 -14.53
N ARG A 99 1.75 -13.35 -14.95
CA ARG A 99 2.97 -12.67 -15.42
C ARG A 99 2.65 -11.64 -16.50
N GLY A 100 3.17 -10.42 -16.33
CA GLY A 100 2.93 -9.28 -17.23
C GLY A 100 1.74 -8.39 -16.86
N GLN A 101 0.89 -8.81 -15.92
CA GLN A 101 -0.11 -7.93 -15.29
C GLN A 101 0.51 -7.19 -14.09
N SER A 102 -0.15 -6.14 -13.60
CA SER A 102 0.30 -5.37 -12.43
C SER A 102 -0.77 -5.31 -11.35
N LEU A 103 -0.33 -5.14 -10.10
CA LEU A 103 -1.20 -4.74 -9.00
C LEU A 103 -1.79 -3.36 -9.29
N ARG A 104 -3.03 -3.11 -8.86
CA ARG A 104 -3.64 -1.77 -8.96
C ARG A 104 -2.98 -0.86 -7.93
N ALA A 105 -2.23 0.13 -8.39
CA ALA A 105 -1.59 1.12 -7.53
C ALA A 105 -2.63 2.04 -6.89
N VAL A 106 -2.39 2.41 -5.64
CA VAL A 106 -3.12 3.47 -4.93
C VAL A 106 -2.11 4.57 -4.62
N PRO A 107 -2.26 5.77 -5.20
CA PRO A 107 -1.36 6.89 -4.95
C PRO A 107 -1.30 7.26 -3.46
N LEU A 108 -0.08 7.31 -2.91
CA LEU A 108 0.21 7.65 -1.52
C LEU A 108 1.29 8.73 -1.45
N ARG A 109 1.32 9.47 -0.34
CA ARG A 109 2.38 10.40 0.02
C ARG A 109 2.80 10.21 1.47
N VAL A 110 4.07 10.42 1.76
CA VAL A 110 4.56 10.52 3.14
C VAL A 110 4.63 11.99 3.53
N VAL A 111 3.89 12.38 4.56
CA VAL A 111 3.83 13.76 5.08
C VAL A 111 4.01 13.72 6.59
N ASP A 112 5.02 14.42 7.10
CA ASP A 112 5.32 14.50 8.55
C ASP A 112 5.39 13.12 9.26
N GLY A 113 5.91 12.10 8.57
CA GLY A 113 6.01 10.72 9.10
C GLY A 113 4.72 9.90 9.01
N PHE A 114 3.66 10.42 8.41
CA PHE A 114 2.42 9.70 8.13
C PHE A 114 2.31 9.33 6.66
N ILE A 115 1.79 8.13 6.40
CA ILE A 115 1.38 7.71 5.07
C ILE A 115 -0.05 8.23 4.86
N CYS A 116 -0.24 9.00 3.81
CA CYS A 116 -1.51 9.62 3.46
C CYS A 116 -1.95 9.19 2.06
N LEU A 117 -3.25 9.07 1.83
CA LEU A 117 -3.79 8.98 0.47
C LEU A 117 -3.44 10.27 -0.28
N ASP A 118 -2.98 10.12 -1.53
CA ASP A 118 -2.90 11.29 -2.42
C ASP A 118 -4.33 11.76 -2.77
N PRO A 119 -4.59 13.06 -2.94
CA PRO A 119 -5.90 13.57 -3.32
C PRO A 119 -6.53 12.90 -4.53
N ALA A 120 -5.73 12.39 -5.48
CA ALA A 120 -6.23 11.64 -6.63
C ALA A 120 -6.86 10.28 -6.28
N ALA A 121 -6.63 9.76 -5.07
CA ALA A 121 -7.15 8.48 -4.58
C ALA A 121 -8.37 8.62 -3.66
N LEU A 122 -8.72 9.86 -3.28
CA LEU A 122 -9.85 10.15 -2.41
C LEU A 122 -11.19 10.09 -3.18
N PRO A 123 -12.30 9.82 -2.48
CA PRO A 123 -13.64 9.91 -3.05
C PRO A 123 -14.07 11.32 -3.45
#